data_AF-A0A2V6C3L3-F1
#
_entry.id   AF-A0A2V6C3L3-F1
#
_cell.length_a   1.000
_cell.length_b   1.000
_cell.length_c   1.000
_cell.angle_alpha   90.00
_cell.angle_beta   90.00
_cell.angle_gamma   90.00
#
_symmetry.space_group_name_H-M   'P 1'
#
loop_
_entity.id
_entity.type
_entity.pdbx_description
1 polymer ?
#
loop_
_entity_poly.entity_id
_entity_poly.type
_entity_poly.pdbx_seq_one_letter_code
_entity_poly.pdbx_strand_id
1 'polypeptide(L)'
;MFDSLSWTTAQKKNASQYEPGQRLRFVRQTKHFDRGDTVEVVAFVENGLRVCRPDGIEIDFIPSSAAASFDVGVARELHVAAGDWLLLRANYGKEFVNGERVQVREIQHGRVALVDGRQLPAEFNTFTHGYAVTSHSSQSKTVDDVLLVASSRSFAAVNREQFYVSISRGRERCHVFTDDADLLARRVTDSHERKAAIELQALRDDLAKLGFVRKERPVEKSVSPAKEDFRAVRSMRDRHLMRTTRLSPIQRLAQVAEQVRRWMGEDLEPKEVVAEKVSEKVTPSESV
;
A
#
# COMPACT_ATOMS: atom_id res chain seq x y z
N MET A 1 -2.25 21.77 7.45
CA MET A 1 -2.55 20.66 6.53
C MET A 1 -3.23 19.53 7.32
N PHE A 2 -4.19 18.81 6.72
CA PHE A 2 -4.84 17.63 7.31
C PHE A 2 -4.07 16.37 6.94
N ASP A 3 -3.35 15.80 7.89
CA ASP A 3 -2.54 14.59 7.71
C ASP A 3 -3.35 13.35 8.14
N SER A 4 -3.72 12.51 7.17
CA SER A 4 -4.61 11.36 7.42
C SER A 4 -3.86 10.22 8.13
N LEU A 5 -4.45 9.72 9.21
CA LEU A 5 -3.95 8.54 9.93
C LEU A 5 -4.26 7.22 9.19
N SER A 6 -4.96 7.27 8.05
CA SER A 6 -5.29 6.11 7.21
C SER A 6 -6.02 4.99 7.95
N TRP A 7 -6.89 5.35 8.89
CA TRP A 7 -7.65 4.39 9.67
C TRP A 7 -8.63 3.59 8.82
N THR A 8 -8.74 2.30 9.14
CA THR A 8 -9.78 1.43 8.58
C THR A 8 -11.16 1.79 9.14
N THR A 9 -12.22 1.39 8.43
CA THR A 9 -13.60 1.57 8.91
C THR A 9 -13.81 0.95 10.29
N ALA A 10 -13.17 -0.19 10.58
CA ALA A 10 -13.27 -0.84 11.88
C ALA A 10 -12.61 -0.02 13.00
N GLN A 11 -11.43 0.55 12.74
CA GLN A 11 -10.76 1.45 13.69
C GLN A 11 -11.60 2.71 13.94
N LYS A 12 -12.15 3.33 12.88
CA LYS A 12 -13.03 4.49 12.99
C LYS A 12 -14.27 4.25 13.85
N LYS A 13 -14.78 3.01 13.92
CA LYS A 13 -15.94 2.68 14.77
C LYS A 13 -15.60 2.64 16.26
N ASN A 14 -14.34 2.43 16.63
CA ASN A 14 -13.94 2.28 18.01
C ASN A 14 -13.61 3.65 18.62
N ALA A 15 -14.51 4.18 19.45
CA ALA A 15 -14.38 5.50 20.06
C ALA A 15 -13.14 5.63 20.97
N SER A 16 -12.61 4.53 21.53
CA SER A 16 -11.46 4.59 22.45
C SER A 16 -10.11 4.82 21.77
N GLN A 17 -10.03 4.75 20.44
CA GLN A 17 -8.80 5.02 19.68
C GLN A 17 -8.60 6.49 19.34
N TYR A 18 -9.64 7.31 19.50
CA TYR A 18 -9.54 8.75 19.25
C TYR A 18 -8.73 9.43 20.34
N GLU A 19 -8.20 10.60 20.05
CA GLU A 19 -7.50 11.44 21.01
C GLU A 19 -7.93 12.90 20.81
N PRO A 20 -8.03 13.70 21.89
CA PRO A 20 -8.24 15.15 21.77
C PRO A 20 -7.19 15.81 20.86
N GLY A 21 -7.62 16.77 20.04
CA GLY A 21 -6.79 17.44 19.03
C GLY A 21 -6.71 16.73 17.68
N GLN A 22 -7.19 15.48 17.57
CA GLN A 22 -7.40 14.85 16.27
C GLN A 22 -8.52 15.55 15.50
N ARG A 23 -8.48 15.46 14.17
CA ARG A 23 -9.46 16.08 13.27
C ARG A 23 -10.22 15.02 12.49
N LEU A 24 -11.52 15.26 12.32
CA LEU A 24 -12.40 14.46 11.48
C LEU A 24 -12.76 15.27 10.24
N ARG A 25 -12.44 14.75 9.06
CA ARG A 25 -12.79 15.37 7.78
C ARG A 25 -13.89 14.59 7.10
N PHE A 26 -15.05 15.20 6.88
CA PHE A 26 -16.22 14.55 6.30
C PHE A 26 -16.11 14.48 4.77
N VAL A 27 -16.14 13.26 4.23
CA VAL A 27 -16.13 12.99 2.78
C VAL A 27 -17.53 12.80 2.22
N ARG A 28 -18.53 12.63 3.09
CA ARG A 28 -19.96 12.52 2.76
C ARG A 28 -20.76 13.39 3.71
N GLN A 29 -21.89 13.89 3.23
CA GLN A 29 -22.87 14.57 4.08
C GLN A 29 -23.43 13.59 5.12
N THR A 30 -23.60 14.08 6.33
CA THR A 30 -24.21 13.40 7.47
C THR A 30 -25.30 14.29 8.07
N LYS A 31 -25.99 13.83 9.10
CA LYS A 31 -27.04 14.62 9.79
C LYS A 31 -26.52 15.97 10.31
N HIS A 32 -25.26 16.02 10.73
CA HIS A 32 -24.68 17.18 11.41
C HIS A 32 -23.51 17.81 10.65
N PHE A 33 -23.03 17.23 9.56
CA PHE A 33 -21.83 17.71 8.88
C PHE A 33 -21.99 17.57 7.38
N ASP A 34 -21.60 18.60 6.65
CA ASP A 34 -21.59 18.60 5.20
C ASP A 34 -20.31 17.99 4.65
N ARG A 35 -20.32 17.65 3.35
CA ARG A 35 -19.14 17.14 2.68
C ARG A 35 -18.09 18.25 2.60
N GLY A 36 -16.90 17.98 3.14
CA GLY A 36 -15.78 18.92 3.20
C GLY A 36 -15.53 19.45 4.60
N ASP A 37 -16.50 19.34 5.51
CA ASP A 37 -16.37 19.82 6.88
C ASP A 37 -15.20 19.14 7.59
N THR A 38 -14.49 19.94 8.38
CA THR A 38 -13.45 19.46 9.27
C THR A 38 -13.75 19.92 10.68
N VAL A 39 -13.79 18.99 11.63
CA VAL A 39 -14.05 19.24 13.05
C VAL A 39 -12.92 18.67 13.89
N GLU A 40 -12.72 19.21 15.08
CA GLU A 40 -11.70 18.80 16.02
C GLU A 40 -12.31 17.98 17.17
N VAL A 41 -11.67 16.88 17.56
CA VAL A 41 -12.06 16.08 18.72
C VAL A 41 -11.63 16.83 19.97
N VAL A 42 -12.58 17.17 20.84
CA VAL A 42 -12.31 17.90 22.09
C VAL A 42 -12.31 16.97 23.29
N ALA A 43 -13.29 16.07 23.38
CA ALA A 43 -13.42 15.17 24.51
C ALA A 43 -14.14 13.88 24.15
N PHE A 44 -14.14 12.92 25.08
CA PHE A 44 -14.96 11.72 25.01
C PHE A 44 -16.27 11.93 25.78
N VAL A 45 -17.34 11.33 25.27
CA VAL A 45 -18.65 11.24 25.94
C VAL A 45 -19.06 9.77 26.03
N GLU A 46 -20.05 9.42 26.85
CA GLU A 46 -20.41 8.02 27.15
C GLU A 46 -20.52 7.11 25.91
N ASN A 47 -21.07 7.62 24.80
CA ASN A 47 -21.31 6.84 23.59
C ASN A 47 -20.60 7.39 22.34
N GLY A 48 -19.60 8.26 22.48
CA GLY A 48 -18.98 8.91 21.32
C GLY A 48 -17.93 9.95 21.67
N LEU A 49 -17.84 10.96 20.80
CA LEU A 49 -16.88 12.04 20.87
C LEU A 49 -17.62 13.37 20.94
N ARG A 50 -17.10 14.30 21.72
CA ARG A 50 -17.44 15.71 21.57
C ARG A 50 -16.50 16.31 20.54
N VAL A 51 -17.08 16.86 19.48
CA VAL A 51 -16.32 17.51 18.41
C VAL A 51 -16.67 18.99 18.31
N CYS A 52 -15.68 19.83 18.03
CA CYS A 52 -15.84 21.26 17.86
C CYS A 52 -15.63 21.64 16.40
N ARG A 53 -16.56 22.42 15.86
CA ARG A 53 -16.44 23.01 14.53
C ARG A 53 -15.55 24.27 14.57
N PRO A 54 -15.10 24.74 13.39
CA PRO A 54 -14.33 25.99 13.32
C PRO A 54 -15.07 27.24 13.83
N ASP A 55 -16.40 27.21 13.89
CA ASP A 55 -17.26 28.26 14.43
C ASP A 55 -17.37 28.23 15.97
N GLY A 56 -16.72 27.26 16.64
CA GLY A 56 -16.74 27.07 18.08
C GLY A 56 -17.93 26.25 18.59
N ILE A 57 -18.81 25.77 17.71
CA ILE A 57 -19.96 24.96 18.11
C ILE A 57 -19.51 23.53 18.42
N GLU A 58 -19.79 23.09 19.65
CA GLU A 58 -19.56 21.71 20.09
C GLU A 58 -20.78 20.83 19.79
N ILE A 59 -20.52 19.63 19.26
CA ILE A 59 -21.53 18.65 18.87
C ILE A 59 -21.09 17.28 19.35
N ASP A 60 -22.01 16.53 19.96
CA ASP A 60 -21.77 15.13 20.28
C ASP A 60 -21.94 14.27 19.01
N PHE A 61 -20.91 13.51 18.68
CA PHE A 61 -20.80 12.71 17.47
C PHE A 61 -20.51 11.24 17.83
N ILE A 62 -21.20 10.32 17.18
CA ILE A 62 -21.02 8.87 17.38
C ILE A 62 -20.32 8.29 16.15
N PRO A 63 -18.99 8.04 16.20
CA PRO A 63 -18.21 7.60 15.04
C PRO A 63 -18.69 6.29 14.44
N SER A 64 -19.20 5.38 15.28
CA SER A 64 -19.65 4.06 14.86
C SER A 64 -20.82 4.09 13.86
N SER A 65 -21.67 5.12 13.96
CA SER A 65 -22.84 5.32 13.09
C SER A 65 -22.46 5.82 11.69
N ALA A 66 -21.30 6.46 11.54
CA ALA A 66 -20.91 7.20 10.34
C ALA A 66 -19.48 6.89 9.86
N ALA A 67 -18.89 5.76 10.26
CA ALA A 67 -17.48 5.42 10.04
C ALA A 67 -17.02 5.43 8.57
N ALA A 68 -17.94 5.34 7.59
CA ALA A 68 -17.64 5.41 6.16
C ALA A 68 -17.72 6.84 5.58
N SER A 69 -18.13 7.82 6.38
CA SER A 69 -18.45 9.18 5.94
C SER A 69 -17.36 10.19 6.24
N PHE A 70 -16.33 9.82 7.01
CA PHE A 70 -15.25 10.72 7.38
C PHE A 70 -13.88 10.04 7.37
N ASP A 71 -12.84 10.86 7.38
CA ASP A 71 -11.47 10.47 7.61
C ASP A 71 -10.92 11.05 8.91
N VAL A 72 -9.96 10.36 9.52
CA VAL A 72 -9.34 10.76 10.80
C VAL A 72 -7.91 11.17 10.52
N GLY A 73 -7.52 12.33 11.03
CA GLY A 73 -6.22 12.90 10.79
C GLY A 73 -5.78 13.81 11.92
N VAL A 74 -4.61 14.40 11.75
CA VAL A 74 -4.07 15.44 12.65
C VAL A 74 -3.78 16.70 11.86
N ALA A 75 -3.79 17.84 12.54
CA ALA A 75 -3.29 19.08 11.96
C ALA A 75 -1.76 19.04 11.95
N ARG A 76 -1.17 19.29 10.78
CA ARG A 76 0.28 19.38 10.61
C ARG A 76 0.65 20.65 9.86
N GLU A 77 1.72 21.30 10.29
CA GLU A 77 2.34 22.40 9.55
C GLU A 77 3.19 21.85 8.41
N LEU A 78 3.07 22.46 7.23
CA LEU A 78 3.82 22.11 6.04
C LEU A 78 4.32 23.41 5.42
N HIS A 79 5.64 23.60 5.41
CA HIS A 79 6.25 24.75 4.74
C HIS A 79 6.22 24.51 3.23
N VAL A 80 5.70 25.48 2.49
CA VAL A 80 5.56 25.41 1.03
C VAL A 80 6.10 26.72 0.44
N ALA A 81 6.82 26.60 -0.66
CA ALA A 81 7.38 27.72 -1.41
C ALA A 81 7.01 27.66 -2.89
N ALA A 82 7.21 28.78 -3.60
CA ALA A 82 7.14 28.81 -5.05
C ALA A 82 8.15 27.81 -5.66
N GLY A 83 7.72 27.06 -6.67
CA GLY A 83 8.49 25.99 -7.29
C GLY A 83 8.25 24.60 -6.71
N ASP A 84 7.67 24.50 -5.51
CA ASP A 84 7.43 23.22 -4.86
C ASP A 84 6.46 22.33 -5.62
N TRP A 85 6.73 21.02 -5.61
CA TRP A 85 5.76 20.02 -6.01
C TRP A 85 4.88 19.63 -4.83
N LEU A 86 3.57 19.60 -5.05
CA LEU A 86 2.57 19.10 -4.11
C LEU A 86 1.91 17.83 -4.67
N LEU A 87 1.64 16.87 -3.80
CA LEU A 87 0.83 15.70 -4.06
C LEU A 87 -0.54 15.88 -3.39
N LEU A 88 -1.60 15.95 -4.19
CA LEU A 88 -2.96 16.07 -3.69
C LEU A 88 -3.40 14.74 -3.08
N ARG A 89 -3.97 14.77 -1.87
CA ARG A 89 -4.36 13.58 -1.08
C ARG A 89 -5.87 13.41 -0.97
N ALA A 90 -6.63 14.25 -1.66
CA ALA A 90 -8.08 14.18 -1.71
C ALA A 90 -8.63 14.78 -3.01
N ASN A 91 -9.83 14.37 -3.38
CA ASN A 91 -10.55 14.98 -4.49
C ASN A 91 -11.20 16.29 -4.03
N TYR A 92 -11.20 17.28 -4.92
CA TYR A 92 -12.03 18.47 -4.79
C TYR A 92 -12.65 18.79 -6.15
N GLY A 93 -13.99 18.68 -6.22
CA GLY A 93 -14.72 18.74 -7.49
C GLY A 93 -14.20 17.71 -8.51
N LYS A 94 -14.21 18.11 -9.78
CA LYS A 94 -13.55 17.38 -10.88
C LYS A 94 -12.17 17.97 -11.23
N GLU A 95 -11.85 19.12 -10.67
CA GLU A 95 -10.66 19.90 -11.00
C GLU A 95 -9.42 19.36 -10.30
N PHE A 96 -9.56 18.86 -9.07
CA PHE A 96 -8.43 18.34 -8.29
C PHE A 96 -8.67 16.88 -7.92
N VAL A 97 -7.71 16.03 -8.29
CA VAL A 97 -7.84 14.58 -8.13
C VAL A 97 -6.81 14.05 -7.14
N ASN A 98 -7.20 13.11 -6.29
CA ASN A 98 -6.31 12.42 -5.38
C ASN A 98 -5.19 11.68 -6.16
N GLY A 99 -3.94 11.89 -5.76
CA GLY A 99 -2.76 11.34 -6.41
C GLY A 99 -2.18 12.22 -7.52
N GLU A 100 -2.86 13.32 -7.86
CA GLU A 100 -2.35 14.33 -8.78
C GLU A 100 -1.16 15.08 -8.18
N ARG A 101 -0.16 15.36 -9.03
CA ARG A 101 0.97 16.22 -8.65
C ARG A 101 0.82 17.56 -9.34
N VAL A 102 0.92 18.63 -8.56
CA VAL A 102 0.82 20.00 -9.04
C VAL A 102 2.04 20.79 -8.58
N GLN A 103 2.44 21.80 -9.34
CA GLN A 103 3.57 22.66 -9.00
C GLN A 103 3.06 24.04 -8.55
N VAL A 104 3.61 24.52 -7.44
CA VAL A 104 3.32 25.84 -6.89
C VAL A 104 4.00 26.89 -7.75
N ARG A 105 3.21 27.84 -8.27
CA ARG A 105 3.73 29.03 -8.96
C ARG A 105 4.07 30.12 -7.96
N GLU A 106 3.13 30.42 -7.08
CA GLU A 106 3.24 31.48 -6.08
C GLU A 106 2.25 31.24 -4.94
N ILE A 107 2.52 31.87 -3.81
CA ILE A 107 1.65 31.87 -2.64
C ILE A 107 1.36 33.32 -2.30
N GLN A 108 0.09 33.71 -2.37
CA GLN A 108 -0.35 35.08 -2.06
C GLN A 108 -1.53 35.02 -1.09
N HIS A 109 -1.42 35.71 0.05
CA HIS A 109 -2.49 35.78 1.07
C HIS A 109 -3.01 34.40 1.50
N GLY A 110 -2.12 33.42 1.66
CA GLY A 110 -2.48 32.04 2.02
C GLY A 110 -3.14 31.23 0.89
N ARG A 111 -3.23 31.78 -0.32
CA ARG A 111 -3.75 31.09 -1.50
C ARG A 111 -2.61 30.61 -2.39
N VAL A 112 -2.70 29.37 -2.84
CA VAL A 112 -1.68 28.71 -3.65
C VAL A 112 -2.12 28.73 -5.11
N ALA A 113 -1.41 29.49 -5.94
CA ALA A 113 -1.62 29.45 -7.38
C ALA A 113 -0.67 28.42 -8.01
N LEU A 114 -1.18 27.67 -8.99
CA LEU A 114 -0.46 26.58 -9.63
C LEU A 114 0.10 27.02 -10.97
N VAL A 115 1.17 26.35 -11.42
CA VAL A 115 1.83 26.64 -12.70
C VAL A 115 0.89 26.41 -13.89
N ASP A 116 -0.04 25.46 -13.78
CA ASP A 116 -1.04 25.17 -14.81
C ASP A 116 -2.19 26.20 -14.90
N GLY A 117 -2.14 27.26 -14.08
CA GLY A 117 -3.12 28.34 -14.04
C GLY A 117 -4.29 28.10 -13.10
N ARG A 118 -4.45 26.91 -12.52
CA ARG A 118 -5.46 26.65 -11.47
C ARG A 118 -5.03 27.27 -10.15
N GLN A 119 -5.99 27.38 -9.23
CA GLN A 119 -5.76 27.87 -7.88
C GLN A 119 -6.37 26.89 -6.88
N LEU A 120 -5.60 26.51 -5.85
CA LEU A 120 -6.14 25.65 -4.80
C LEU A 120 -7.21 26.43 -4.00
N PRO A 121 -8.38 25.84 -3.74
CA PRO A 121 -9.38 26.40 -2.83
C PRO A 121 -8.78 26.69 -1.46
N ALA A 122 -9.22 27.75 -0.79
CA ALA A 122 -8.65 28.18 0.48
C ALA A 122 -8.82 27.11 1.59
N GLU A 123 -9.90 26.35 1.53
CA GLU A 123 -10.23 25.23 2.41
C GLU A 123 -9.51 23.93 2.03
N PHE A 124 -8.89 23.85 0.85
CA PHE A 124 -8.21 22.64 0.40
C PHE A 124 -6.88 22.50 1.14
N ASN A 125 -6.87 21.68 2.19
CA ASN A 125 -5.72 21.51 3.08
C ASN A 125 -5.18 20.07 3.13
N THR A 126 -5.53 19.23 2.17
CA THR A 126 -5.21 17.79 2.15
C THR A 126 -4.25 17.48 1.00
N PHE A 127 -3.00 17.88 1.19
CA PHE A 127 -1.89 17.68 0.26
C PHE A 127 -0.58 17.53 1.04
N THR A 128 0.45 16.96 0.42
CA THR A 128 1.80 16.88 0.99
C THR A 128 2.83 17.25 -0.08
N HIS A 129 4.12 17.23 0.23
CA HIS A 129 5.15 17.39 -0.80
C HIS A 129 5.08 16.25 -1.83
N GLY A 130 5.18 16.60 -3.11
CA GLY A 130 5.11 15.70 -4.26
C GLY A 130 6.46 15.25 -4.80
N TYR A 131 7.55 15.50 -4.06
CA TYR A 131 8.92 15.13 -4.44
C TYR A 131 9.16 13.62 -4.42
N ALA A 132 8.58 12.94 -3.43
CA ALA A 132 8.64 11.50 -3.29
C ALA A 132 7.24 10.93 -3.20
N VAL A 133 7.04 9.76 -3.80
CA VAL A 133 5.78 9.01 -3.72
C VAL A 133 6.09 7.59 -3.26
N THR A 134 5.10 6.93 -2.67
CA THR A 134 5.25 5.52 -2.31
C THR A 134 5.29 4.65 -3.57
N SER A 135 5.99 3.51 -3.50
CA SER A 135 6.11 2.53 -4.58
C SER A 135 4.77 2.10 -5.18
N HIS A 136 3.74 1.98 -4.34
CA HIS A 136 2.39 1.65 -4.79
C HIS A 136 1.75 2.80 -5.59
N SER A 137 1.96 4.05 -5.17
CA SER A 137 1.42 5.24 -5.83
C SER A 137 2.15 5.62 -7.13
N SER A 138 3.33 5.07 -7.38
CA SER A 138 4.06 5.19 -8.66
C SER A 138 3.73 4.10 -9.67
N GLN A 139 2.79 3.20 -9.36
CA GLN A 139 2.40 2.15 -10.30
C GLN A 139 1.92 2.77 -11.62
N SER A 140 2.36 2.20 -12.74
CA SER A 140 2.08 2.67 -14.10
C SER A 140 2.74 4.00 -14.50
N LYS A 141 3.60 4.57 -13.65
CA LYS A 141 4.46 5.70 -14.03
C LYS A 141 5.79 5.17 -14.55
N THR A 142 6.26 5.72 -15.66
CA THR A 142 7.60 5.43 -16.19
C THR A 142 8.41 6.71 -16.07
N VAL A 143 9.62 6.60 -15.53
CA VAL A 143 10.55 7.72 -15.32
C VAL A 143 11.92 7.33 -15.85
N ASP A 144 12.76 8.30 -16.16
CA ASP A 144 14.10 8.01 -16.69
C ASP A 144 14.99 7.43 -15.57
N ASP A 145 15.00 8.10 -14.42
CA ASP A 145 15.73 7.69 -13.22
C ASP A 145 14.79 7.38 -12.03
N VAL A 146 15.05 6.28 -11.34
CA VAL A 146 14.39 5.93 -10.05
C VAL A 146 15.37 6.11 -8.90
N LEU A 147 14.94 6.83 -7.88
CA LEU A 147 15.60 6.94 -6.58
C LEU A 147 14.75 6.19 -5.55
N LEU A 148 15.12 4.97 -5.19
CA LEU A 148 14.42 4.13 -4.23
C LEU A 148 15.09 4.21 -2.87
N VAL A 149 14.38 4.70 -1.86
CA VAL A 149 14.83 4.65 -0.46
C VAL A 149 14.17 3.45 0.21
N ALA A 150 14.98 2.46 0.59
CA ALA A 150 14.56 1.25 1.29
C ALA A 150 15.39 1.11 2.57
N SER A 151 14.90 1.68 3.67
CA SER A 151 15.57 1.61 4.97
C SER A 151 15.01 0.49 5.86
N SER A 152 15.76 0.11 6.88
CA SER A 152 15.38 -0.81 7.96
C SER A 152 13.99 -0.53 8.52
N ARG A 153 13.64 0.75 8.70
CA ARG A 153 12.31 1.21 9.16
C ARG A 153 11.16 0.87 8.19
N SER A 154 11.46 0.74 6.91
CA SER A 154 10.50 0.47 5.84
C SER A 154 10.47 -0.99 5.40
N PHE A 155 11.40 -1.83 5.86
CA PHE A 155 11.52 -3.21 5.37
C PHE A 155 10.30 -4.10 5.64
N ALA A 156 9.49 -3.81 6.67
CA ALA A 156 8.21 -4.50 6.85
C ALA A 156 7.24 -4.29 5.66
N ALA A 157 7.40 -3.20 4.90
CA ALA A 157 6.63 -2.90 3.70
C ALA A 157 7.38 -3.28 2.40
N VAL A 158 8.66 -3.67 2.49
CA VAL A 158 9.45 -4.15 1.34
C VAL A 158 9.27 -5.65 1.20
N ASN A 159 8.83 -6.06 0.01
CA ASN A 159 8.80 -7.44 -0.44
C ASN A 159 9.23 -7.50 -1.89
N ARG A 160 9.40 -8.71 -2.42
CA ARG A 160 9.83 -8.94 -3.81
C ARG A 160 8.98 -8.18 -4.83
N GLU A 161 7.66 -8.24 -4.70
CA GLU A 161 6.73 -7.65 -5.67
C GLU A 161 6.79 -6.12 -5.65
N GLN A 162 6.82 -5.51 -4.46
CA GLN A 162 6.95 -4.05 -4.29
C GLN A 162 8.31 -3.55 -4.77
N PHE A 163 9.38 -4.27 -4.45
CA PHE A 163 10.72 -3.93 -4.89
C PHE A 163 10.81 -3.98 -6.42
N TYR A 164 10.33 -5.07 -7.03
CA TYR A 164 10.24 -5.20 -8.49
C TYR A 164 9.42 -4.07 -9.13
N VAL A 165 8.24 -3.77 -8.58
CA VAL A 165 7.40 -2.68 -9.08
C VAL A 165 8.12 -1.34 -8.99
N SER A 166 8.94 -1.10 -7.97
CA SER A 166 9.65 0.16 -7.78
C SER A 166 10.79 0.33 -8.78
N ILE A 167 11.67 -0.66 -8.90
CA ILE A 167 12.87 -0.57 -9.74
C ILE A 167 12.55 -0.66 -11.24
N SER A 168 11.49 -1.37 -11.61
CA SER A 168 11.08 -1.54 -13.01
C SER A 168 10.50 -0.28 -13.66
N ARG A 169 10.35 0.82 -12.91
CA ARG A 169 9.84 2.10 -13.43
C ARG A 169 10.92 2.95 -14.09
N GLY A 170 12.19 2.71 -13.78
CA GLY A 170 13.33 3.39 -14.37
C GLY A 170 13.58 2.89 -15.77
N ARG A 171 13.68 3.80 -16.74
CA ARG A 171 14.05 3.47 -18.12
C ARG A 171 15.56 3.39 -18.28
N GLU A 172 16.27 4.28 -17.61
CA GLU A 172 17.72 4.45 -17.77
C GLU A 172 18.47 3.98 -16.54
N ARG A 173 18.08 4.45 -15.34
CA ARG A 173 18.81 4.13 -14.10
C ARG A 173 17.87 3.89 -12.92
N CYS A 174 18.39 3.12 -11.97
CA CYS A 174 17.77 2.90 -10.67
C CYS A 174 18.86 2.96 -9.59
N HIS A 175 18.68 3.86 -8.63
CA HIS A 175 19.54 3.99 -7.46
C HIS A 175 18.76 3.54 -6.22
N VAL A 176 19.33 2.61 -5.46
CA VAL A 176 18.73 2.10 -4.23
C VAL A 176 19.57 2.59 -3.05
N PHE A 177 18.91 3.31 -2.14
CA PHE A 177 19.50 3.81 -0.90
C PHE A 177 18.97 2.99 0.26
N THR A 178 19.87 2.32 0.97
CA THR A 178 19.54 1.47 2.11
C THR A 178 20.60 1.63 3.21
N ASP A 179 20.18 1.47 4.45
CA ASP A 179 21.03 1.43 5.64
C ASP A 179 21.51 0.00 5.97
N ASP A 180 20.91 -1.03 5.37
CA ASP A 180 21.26 -2.44 5.57
C ASP A 180 20.99 -3.26 4.29
N ALA A 181 22.05 -3.45 3.50
CA ALA A 181 21.98 -4.13 2.21
C ALA A 181 21.67 -5.63 2.35
N ASP A 182 22.21 -6.30 3.37
CA ASP A 182 22.01 -7.73 3.60
C ASP A 182 20.56 -8.03 3.95
N LEU A 183 19.97 -7.23 4.83
CA LEU A 183 18.58 -7.38 5.22
C LEU A 183 17.64 -7.03 4.06
N LEU A 184 17.96 -6.00 3.26
CA LEU A 184 17.21 -5.70 2.05
C LEU A 184 17.23 -6.88 1.07
N ALA A 185 18.40 -7.48 0.82
CA ALA A 185 18.54 -8.62 -0.08
C ALA A 185 17.65 -9.80 0.35
N ARG A 186 17.63 -10.13 1.65
CA ARG A 186 16.75 -11.17 2.20
C ARG A 186 15.28 -10.82 1.99
N ARG A 187 14.85 -9.59 2.31
CA ARG A 187 13.45 -9.16 2.18
C ARG A 187 12.96 -9.10 0.74
N VAL A 188 13.83 -8.79 -0.21
CA VAL A 188 13.50 -8.79 -1.64
C VAL A 188 13.33 -10.22 -2.18
N THR A 189 13.85 -11.24 -1.49
CA THR A 189 13.56 -12.64 -1.84
C THR A 189 12.27 -13.17 -1.21
N ASP A 190 11.79 -12.53 -0.13
CA ASP A 190 10.54 -12.91 0.51
C ASP A 190 9.34 -12.56 -0.40
N SER A 191 8.62 -13.61 -0.81
CA SER A 191 7.32 -13.45 -1.46
C SER A 191 6.28 -13.06 -0.41
N HIS A 192 5.51 -12.01 -0.69
CA HIS A 192 4.35 -11.66 0.12
C HIS A 192 3.05 -12.16 -0.50
N GLU A 193 3.11 -13.34 -1.11
CA GLU A 193 1.95 -14.04 -1.64
C GLU A 193 0.95 -14.31 -0.50
N ARG A 194 -0.14 -13.53 -0.51
CA ARG A 194 -1.23 -13.72 0.43
C ARG A 194 -2.05 -14.91 -0.04
N LYS A 195 -1.92 -16.03 0.67
CA LYS A 195 -2.79 -17.18 0.48
C LYS A 195 -4.25 -16.78 0.70
N ALA A 196 -5.13 -17.27 -0.17
CA ALA A 196 -6.56 -17.12 0.03
C ALA A 196 -6.99 -17.85 1.31
N ALA A 197 -8.09 -17.42 1.94
CA ALA A 197 -8.60 -18.07 3.15
C ALA A 197 -8.86 -19.58 2.95
N ILE A 198 -9.23 -19.97 1.73
CA ILE A 198 -9.48 -21.37 1.34
C ILE A 198 -8.18 -22.18 1.28
N GLU A 199 -7.08 -21.57 0.83
CA GLU A 199 -5.75 -22.21 0.75
C GLU A 199 -5.12 -22.41 2.13
N LEU A 200 -5.57 -21.65 3.13
CA LEU A 200 -5.17 -21.83 4.53
C LEU A 200 -5.86 -23.01 5.22
N GLN A 201 -6.91 -23.59 4.62
CA GLN A 201 -7.62 -24.74 5.18
C GLN A 201 -6.68 -25.95 5.29
N ALA A 202 -5.93 -26.24 4.22
CA ALA A 202 -4.94 -27.33 4.23
C ALA A 202 -3.86 -27.12 5.29
N LEU A 203 -3.35 -25.88 5.42
CA LEU A 203 -2.39 -25.53 6.47
C LEU A 203 -2.98 -25.72 7.88
N ARG A 204 -4.26 -25.38 8.06
CA ARG A 204 -4.97 -25.55 9.34
C ARG A 204 -5.12 -27.03 9.70
N ASP A 205 -5.43 -27.86 8.71
CA ASP A 205 -5.59 -29.31 8.90
C ASP A 205 -4.25 -29.97 9.24
N ASP A 206 -3.15 -29.53 8.61
CA ASP A 206 -1.81 -30.02 8.92
C ASP A 206 -1.30 -29.56 10.30
N LEU A 207 -1.58 -28.31 10.68
CA LEU A 207 -1.30 -27.82 12.04
C LEU A 207 -2.11 -28.59 13.10
N ALA A 208 -3.37 -28.94 12.81
CA ALA A 208 -4.19 -29.74 13.70
C ALA A 208 -3.61 -31.16 13.89
N LYS A 209 -3.11 -31.80 12.83
CA LYS A 209 -2.41 -33.10 12.92
C LYS A 209 -1.13 -33.02 13.77
N LEU A 210 -0.44 -31.88 13.75
CA LEU A 210 0.73 -31.60 14.58
C LEU A 210 0.37 -31.23 16.04
N GLY A 211 -0.90 -31.33 16.43
CA GLY A 211 -1.36 -31.06 17.80
C GLY A 211 -1.59 -29.58 18.10
N PHE A 212 -1.40 -28.68 17.12
CA PHE A 212 -1.75 -27.26 17.25
C PHE A 212 -3.24 -27.05 17.01
N VAL A 213 -4.05 -27.58 17.92
CA VAL A 213 -5.50 -27.39 17.89
C VAL A 213 -5.83 -26.05 18.53
N ARG A 214 -6.59 -25.22 17.82
CA ARG A 214 -7.12 -23.98 18.36
C ARG A 214 -8.01 -24.32 19.56
N LYS A 215 -7.62 -23.93 20.77
CA LYS A 215 -8.47 -24.03 21.96
C LYS A 215 -9.71 -23.18 21.68
N GLU A 216 -10.87 -23.82 21.54
CA GLU A 216 -12.13 -23.12 21.36
C GLU A 216 -12.35 -22.25 22.60
N ARG A 217 -12.37 -20.92 22.41
CA ARG A 217 -13.01 -20.04 23.38
C ARG A 217 -14.52 -20.29 23.23
N PRO A 218 -15.26 -20.54 24.32
CA PRO A 218 -16.70 -20.75 24.23
C PRO A 218 -17.32 -19.58 23.49
N VAL A 219 -17.98 -19.87 22.37
CA VAL A 219 -18.76 -18.89 21.64
C VAL A 219 -20.05 -18.70 22.43
N GLU A 220 -20.17 -17.58 23.13
CA GLU A 220 -21.49 -17.10 23.56
C GLU A 220 -22.33 -16.89 22.29
N LYS A 221 -23.43 -17.65 22.19
CA LYS A 221 -24.35 -17.63 21.06
C LYS A 221 -25.07 -16.29 21.01
N SER A 222 -24.52 -15.31 20.29
CA SER A 222 -25.34 -14.20 19.77
C SER A 222 -26.03 -14.69 18.49
N VAL A 223 -27.30 -15.07 18.61
CA VAL A 223 -28.15 -15.44 17.48
C VAL A 223 -28.52 -14.18 16.71
N SER A 224 -28.13 -14.08 15.44
CA SER A 224 -28.73 -13.17 14.47
C SER A 224 -29.03 -13.95 13.18
N PRO A 225 -30.26 -13.88 12.64
CA PRO A 225 -30.67 -14.72 11.51
C PRO A 225 -30.02 -14.25 10.20
N ALA A 226 -29.37 -15.19 9.52
CA ALA A 226 -28.82 -15.00 8.18
C ALA A 226 -29.96 -14.89 7.16
N LYS A 227 -29.91 -13.86 6.30
CA LYS A 227 -30.61 -13.87 5.02
C LYS A 227 -29.66 -14.37 3.95
N GLU A 228 -30.11 -15.43 3.28
CA GLU A 228 -29.52 -16.02 2.08
C GLU A 228 -29.65 -15.04 0.91
N ASP A 229 -28.55 -14.76 0.22
CA ASP A 229 -28.55 -14.25 -1.15
C ASP A 229 -27.25 -14.70 -1.84
N PHE A 230 -27.28 -15.92 -2.38
CA PHE A 230 -26.24 -16.41 -3.29
C PHE A 230 -26.36 -15.67 -4.63
N ARG A 231 -25.37 -14.83 -4.95
CA ARG A 231 -25.27 -14.20 -6.28
C ARG A 231 -24.43 -15.09 -7.20
N ALA A 232 -25.07 -15.68 -8.20
CA ALA A 232 -24.46 -16.55 -9.20
C ALA A 232 -23.25 -15.88 -9.91
N VAL A 233 -22.14 -16.62 -9.97
CA VAL A 233 -20.91 -16.25 -10.67
C VAL A 233 -21.16 -16.31 -12.19
N ARG A 234 -20.95 -15.20 -12.90
CA ARG A 234 -20.90 -15.18 -14.38
C ARG A 234 -19.57 -15.76 -14.86
N SER A 235 -19.61 -16.61 -15.89
CA SER A 235 -18.41 -17.18 -16.51
C SER A 235 -17.52 -16.10 -17.14
N MET A 236 -16.20 -16.24 -16.95
CA MET A 236 -15.21 -15.39 -17.60
C MET A 236 -15.19 -15.65 -19.11
N ARG A 237 -15.15 -14.57 -19.90
CA ARG A 237 -14.83 -14.62 -21.33
C ARG A 237 -13.31 -14.70 -21.53
N ASP A 238 -12.91 -15.48 -22.52
CA ASP A 238 -11.52 -15.70 -22.93
C ASP A 238 -10.79 -14.39 -23.26
N ARG A 239 -9.54 -14.28 -22.76
CA ARG A 239 -8.63 -13.18 -23.09
C ARG A 239 -7.84 -13.50 -24.36
N HIS A 240 -7.92 -12.59 -25.31
CA HIS A 240 -7.10 -12.51 -26.51
C HIS A 240 -5.59 -12.62 -26.25
N LEU A 241 -4.93 -13.35 -27.15
CA LEU A 241 -3.48 -13.45 -27.33
C LEU A 241 -2.83 -12.07 -27.57
N MET A 242 -1.75 -11.76 -26.85
CA MET A 242 -0.88 -10.61 -27.13
C MET A 242 0.57 -11.05 -27.35
N ARG A 243 0.98 -10.82 -28.61
CA ARG A 243 2.28 -10.67 -29.28
C ARG A 243 3.58 -10.97 -28.50
N THR A 244 4.39 -11.78 -29.18
CA THR A 244 5.80 -12.15 -28.93
C THR A 244 6.76 -11.04 -29.38
N THR A 245 7.28 -10.25 -28.45
CA THR A 245 8.67 -9.70 -28.49
C THR A 245 8.92 -8.85 -27.25
N ARG A 246 9.44 -9.49 -26.19
CA ARG A 246 10.07 -8.91 -25.00
C ARG A 246 10.51 -10.11 -24.15
N LEU A 247 11.72 -10.05 -23.58
CA LEU A 247 12.17 -11.02 -22.58
C LEU A 247 11.03 -11.26 -21.57
N SER A 248 10.80 -12.53 -21.24
CA SER A 248 9.72 -12.89 -20.34
C SER A 248 9.93 -12.19 -18.98
N PRO A 249 8.87 -11.83 -18.25
CA PRO A 249 8.98 -11.18 -16.94
C PRO A 249 9.91 -11.91 -15.97
N ILE A 250 10.02 -13.24 -16.10
CA ILE A 250 10.89 -14.12 -15.31
C ILE A 250 12.38 -13.86 -15.65
N GLN A 251 12.72 -13.64 -16.92
CA GLN A 251 14.10 -13.40 -17.35
C GLN A 251 14.65 -12.07 -16.82
N ARG A 252 13.80 -11.03 -16.72
CA ARG A 252 14.21 -9.74 -16.12
C ARG A 252 14.45 -9.84 -14.62
N LEU A 253 13.62 -10.62 -13.93
CA LEU A 253 13.76 -10.83 -12.49
C LEU A 253 15.04 -11.62 -12.17
N ALA A 254 15.37 -12.63 -12.98
CA ALA A 254 16.62 -13.36 -12.88
C ALA A 254 17.84 -12.45 -13.09
N GLN A 255 17.82 -11.60 -14.12
CA GLN A 255 18.91 -10.69 -14.44
C GLN A 255 19.15 -9.65 -13.33
N VAL A 256 18.09 -9.09 -12.74
CA VAL A 256 18.23 -8.14 -11.62
C VAL A 256 18.72 -8.85 -10.36
N ALA A 257 18.23 -10.05 -10.07
CA ALA A 257 18.70 -10.84 -8.94
C ALA A 257 20.19 -11.20 -9.09
N GLU A 258 20.65 -11.54 -10.29
CA GLU A 258 22.08 -11.76 -10.58
C GLU A 258 22.91 -10.48 -10.43
N GLN A 259 22.42 -9.34 -10.91
CA GLN A 259 23.12 -8.06 -10.75
C GLN A 259 23.23 -7.65 -9.29
N VAL A 260 22.20 -7.90 -8.48
CA VAL A 260 22.24 -7.67 -7.03
C VAL A 260 23.22 -8.63 -6.35
N ARG A 261 23.21 -9.92 -6.69
CA ARG A 261 24.20 -10.88 -6.13
C ARG A 261 25.63 -10.53 -6.50
N ARG A 262 25.87 -10.13 -7.74
CA ARG A 262 27.18 -9.67 -8.24
C ARG A 262 27.63 -8.38 -7.54
N TRP A 263 26.70 -7.50 -7.19
CA TRP A 263 26.98 -6.30 -6.40
C TRP A 263 27.27 -6.63 -4.92
N MET A 264 26.67 -7.69 -4.37
CA MET A 264 26.95 -8.17 -3.00
C MET A 264 28.24 -8.99 -2.86
N GLY A 265 29.03 -9.14 -3.93
CA GLY A 265 30.34 -9.82 -3.87
C GLY A 265 30.27 -11.34 -3.72
N GLU A 266 29.13 -11.97 -3.99
CA GLU A 266 29.01 -13.43 -4.04
C GLU A 266 29.39 -13.96 -5.45
N ASP A 267 30.68 -13.89 -5.80
CA ASP A 267 31.23 -14.74 -6.87
C ASP A 267 31.38 -16.17 -6.33
N LEU A 268 30.32 -16.98 -6.43
CA LEU A 268 30.46 -18.42 -6.40
C LEU A 268 30.95 -18.86 -7.78
N GLU A 269 32.26 -19.09 -7.89
CA GLU A 269 32.91 -19.81 -8.98
C GLU A 269 32.03 -20.98 -9.45
N PRO A 270 31.72 -21.09 -10.76
CA PRO A 270 30.93 -22.20 -11.28
C PRO A 270 31.73 -23.49 -11.11
N LYS A 271 31.30 -24.36 -10.17
CA LYS A 271 31.77 -25.74 -10.14
C LYS A 271 31.34 -26.43 -11.43
N GLU A 272 32.28 -26.61 -12.35
CA GLU A 272 32.18 -27.59 -13.42
C GLU A 272 31.90 -28.96 -12.80
N VAL A 273 30.66 -29.42 -12.93
CA VAL A 273 30.33 -30.83 -12.74
C VAL A 273 30.59 -31.49 -14.08
N VAL A 274 31.81 -32.01 -14.25
CA VAL A 274 32.15 -32.94 -15.32
C VAL A 274 31.33 -34.22 -15.08
N ALA A 275 30.26 -34.39 -15.84
CA ALA A 275 29.53 -35.65 -15.91
C ALA A 275 30.32 -36.63 -16.76
N GLU A 276 31.19 -37.42 -16.11
CA GLU A 276 31.87 -38.54 -16.73
C GLU A 276 30.85 -39.65 -17.02
N LYS A 277 30.60 -39.87 -18.32
CA LYS A 277 29.63 -40.83 -18.82
C LYS A 277 30.28 -42.23 -18.83
N VAL A 278 30.18 -42.97 -17.73
CA VAL A 278 30.56 -44.38 -17.70
C VAL A 278 29.54 -45.17 -18.52
N SER A 279 29.91 -45.53 -19.75
CA SER A 279 29.16 -46.46 -20.59
C SER A 279 29.51 -47.90 -20.16
N GLU A 280 28.65 -48.52 -19.38
CA GLU A 280 28.68 -49.98 -19.16
C GLU A 280 28.22 -50.67 -20.45
N LYS A 281 29.17 -51.22 -21.22
CA LYS A 281 28.91 -52.13 -22.34
C LYS A 281 28.63 -53.52 -21.76
N VAL A 282 27.37 -53.94 -21.81
CA VAL A 282 27.00 -55.36 -21.70
C VAL A 282 27.34 -56.03 -23.04
N THR A 283 28.34 -56.90 -23.05
CA THR A 283 28.63 -57.81 -24.17
C THR A 283 27.90 -59.13 -23.97
N PRO A 284 27.24 -59.69 -24.99
CA PRO A 284 26.68 -61.04 -24.94
C PRO A 284 27.78 -62.07 -25.23
N SER A 285 27.74 -63.22 -24.55
CA SER A 285 28.53 -64.40 -24.89
C SER A 285 27.60 -65.58 -25.17
N GLU A 286 27.35 -65.83 -26.45
CA GLU A 286 27.25 -67.20 -27.01
C GLU A 286 28.69 -67.58 -27.44
N SER A 287 29.17 -68.81 -27.51
CA SER A 287 28.66 -70.17 -27.31
C SER A 287 29.88 -71.13 -27.36
N VAL A 288 29.76 -72.31 -26.73
CA VAL A 288 30.29 -73.67 -27.06
C VAL A 288 30.36 -74.49 -25.77
#